data_AF-A0A963GM17-F1
#
_entry.id   AF-A0A963GM17-F1
#
_cell.length_a   1.000
_cell.length_b   1.000
_cell.length_c   1.000
_cell.angle_alpha   90.00
_cell.angle_beta   90.00
_cell.angle_gamma   90.00
#
_symmetry.space_group_name_H-M   'P 1'
#
loop_
_entity.id
_entity.type
_entity.pdbx_description
1 polymer ?
#
loop_
_entity_poly.entity_id
_entity_poly.type
_entity_poly.pdbx_seq_one_letter_code
_entity_poly.pdbx_strand_id
1 'polypeptide(L)' 'MNHRWRVMGYDTFAREIYCVGEYASETEARAELERQRRLLAATQDEMLRDEVWLVPTETAESQDD' A
#
# COMPACT_ATOMS: atom_id res chain seq x y z
N MET A 1 21.27 1.24 5.96
CA MET A 1 20.11 1.65 5.14
C MET A 1 18.88 1.21 5.90
N ASN A 2 17.97 2.14 6.23
CA ASN A 2 16.71 1.78 6.86
C ASN A 2 15.73 1.47 5.73
N HIS A 3 15.57 0.19 5.40
CA HIS A 3 14.62 -0.31 4.40
C HIS A 3 13.19 -0.09 4.90
N ARG A 4 12.62 1.09 4.66
CA ARG A 4 11.21 1.37 5.02
C ARG A 4 10.29 0.89 3.90
N TRP A 5 9.08 0.53 4.29
CA TRP A 5 8.07 -0.01 3.39
C TRP A 5 6.79 0.78 3.55
N ARG A 6 6.09 1.06 2.44
CA ARG A 6 4.76 1.67 2.46
C ARG A 6 3.72 0.67 2.01
N VAL A 7 2.57 0.76 2.65
CA VAL A 7 1.33 0.20 2.12
C VAL A 7 0.60 1.35 1.46
N MET A 8 0.42 1.26 0.14
CA MET A 8 -0.31 2.23 -0.66
C MET A 8 -1.67 1.64 -1.01
N GLY A 9 -2.64 2.52 -1.26
CA GLY A 9 -3.96 2.16 -1.75
C GLY A 9 -4.44 3.07 -2.87
N TYR A 10 -5.43 2.59 -3.61
CA TYR A 10 -6.16 3.35 -4.62
C TYR A 10 -7.63 3.31 -4.27
N ASP A 11 -8.21 4.48 -4.00
CA ASP A 11 -9.64 4.63 -3.76
C ASP A 11 -10.35 4.55 -5.11
N THR A 12 -11.12 3.48 -5.32
CA THR A 12 -11.77 3.22 -6.61
C THR A 12 -12.87 4.25 -6.90
N PHE A 13 -13.49 4.81 -5.86
CA PHE A 13 -14.57 5.79 -5.99
C PHE A 13 -14.02 7.19 -6.26
N ALA A 14 -13.06 7.65 -5.45
CA ALA A 14 -12.43 8.96 -5.57
C ALA A 14 -11.40 9.02 -6.71
N ARG A 15 -10.90 7.87 -7.16
CA ARG A 15 -9.83 7.72 -8.16
C ARG A 15 -8.49 8.31 -7.71
N GLU A 16 -8.19 8.19 -6.43
CA GLU A 16 -7.01 8.79 -5.80
C GLU A 16 -6.10 7.75 -5.16
N ILE A 17 -4.79 8.01 -5.19
CA ILE A 17 -3.81 7.20 -4.46
C ILE A 17 -3.69 7.75 -3.04
N TYR A 18 -3.72 6.87 -2.05
CA TYR A 18 -3.51 7.21 -0.65
C TYR A 18 -2.45 6.31 0.00
N CYS A 19 -1.82 6.81 1.07
CA CYS A 19 -0.89 6.05 1.89
C CYS A 19 -1.65 5.48 3.09
N VAL A 20 -1.67 4.15 3.22
CA VAL A 20 -2.23 3.48 4.40
C VAL A 20 -1.29 3.66 5.59
N GLY A 21 0.01 3.50 5.37
CA GLY A 21 1.03 3.61 6.41
C GLY A 21 2.44 3.31 5.94
N GLU A 22 3.40 3.70 6.77
CA GLU A 22 4.83 3.39 6.60
C GLU A 22 5.30 2.46 7.73
N TYR A 23 6.13 1.48 7.37
CA TYR A 23 6.58 0.40 8.26
C TYR A 23 8.09 0.27 8.21
N ALA A 24 8.67 -0.22 9.31
CA ALA A 24 10.12 -0.36 9.45
C ALA A 24 10.66 -1.62 8.75
N SER A 25 9.78 -2.57 8.44
CA SER A 25 10.13 -3.81 7.76
C SER A 25 9.07 -4.23 6.76
N GLU A 26 9.49 -5.07 5.81
CA GLU A 26 8.61 -5.68 4.82
C GLU A 26 7.55 -6.58 5.47
N THR A 27 7.94 -7.31 6.53
CA THR A 27 7.05 -8.21 7.26
C THR A 27 5.90 -7.45 7.92
N GLU A 28 6.19 -6.33 8.58
CA GLU A 28 5.15 -5.46 9.16
C GLU A 28 4.22 -4.90 8.07
N ALA A 29 4.79 -4.43 6.95
CA ALA A 29 4.01 -3.91 5.85
C ALA A 29 3.12 -4.98 5.20
N ARG A 30 3.63 -6.22 5.03
CA ARG A 30 2.84 -7.35 4.53
C ARG A 30 1.69 -7.71 5.46
N ALA A 31 1.92 -7.72 6.78
CA ALA A 31 0.86 -7.99 7.75
C ALA A 31 -0.25 -6.94 7.67
N GLU A 32 0.11 -5.67 7.52
CA GLU A 32 -0.87 -4.61 7.29
C GLU A 32 -1.59 -4.77 5.94
N LEU A 33 -0.86 -5.04 4.86
CA LEU A 33 -1.45 -5.25 3.53
C LEU A 33 -2.54 -6.32 3.57
N GLU A 34 -2.26 -7.45 4.20
CA GLU A 34 -3.26 -8.52 4.36
C GLU A 34 -4.45 -8.09 5.22
N ARG A 35 -4.20 -7.32 6.29
CA ARG A 35 -5.27 -6.77 7.14
C ARG A 35 -6.18 -5.86 6.32
N GLN A 36 -5.62 -4.98 5.49
CA GLN A 36 -6.37 -4.08 4.61
C GLN A 36 -7.18 -4.86 3.58
N ARG A 37 -6.57 -5.85 2.91
CA ARG A 37 -7.30 -6.70 1.95
C ARG A 37 -8.53 -7.38 2.58
N ARG A 38 -8.39 -7.89 3.80
CA ARG A 38 -9.52 -8.51 4.52
C ARG A 38 -10.57 -7.48 4.90
N LEU A 39 -10.17 -6.29 5.35
CA LEU A 39 -11.08 -5.21 5.70
C LEU A 39 -11.89 -4.77 4.47
N LEU A 40 -11.21 -4.44 3.37
CA LEU A 40 -11.85 -4.01 2.12
C LEU A 40 -12.77 -5.09 1.55
N ALA A 41 -12.37 -6.36 1.61
CA ALA A 41 -13.25 -7.48 1.23
C ALA A 41 -14.50 -7.61 2.10
N ALA A 42 -14.42 -7.24 3.39
CA ALA A 42 -15.53 -7.31 4.32
C ALA A 42 -16.45 -6.07 4.27
N THR A 43 -15.93 -4.91 3.87
CA THR A 43 -16.65 -3.63 3.95
C THR A 43 -17.04 -3.03 2.60
N GLN A 44 -16.42 -3.46 1.50
CA GLN A 44 -16.67 -2.90 0.17
C GLN A 44 -17.16 -3.95 -0.81
N ASP A 45 -18.11 -3.51 -1.64
CA ASP A 45 -18.59 -4.27 -2.78
C ASP A 45 -17.45 -4.59 -3.74
N GLU A 46 -17.51 -5.77 -4.35
CA GLU A 46 -16.44 -6.26 -5.24
C GLU A 46 -16.13 -5.31 -6.40
N MET A 47 -17.14 -4.63 -6.95
CA MET A 47 -16.98 -3.72 -8.09
C MET A 47 -16.36 -2.36 -7.74
N LEU A 48 -16.41 -1.95 -6.47
CA LEU A 48 -15.92 -0.66 -5.99
C LEU A 48 -14.82 -0.82 -4.95
N ARG A 49 -14.24 -2.02 -4.88
CA ARG A 49 -13.23 -2.32 -3.88
C ARG A 49 -11.94 -1.56 -4.19
N ASP A 50 -11.37 -0.97 -3.16
CA ASP A 50 -10.07 -0.33 -3.25
C ASP A 50 -8.98 -1.38 -3.47
N GLU A 51 -7.93 -0.97 -4.17
CA GLU A 51 -6.75 -1.80 -4.35
C GLU A 51 -5.66 -1.39 -3.37
N VAL A 52 -4.90 -2.36 -2.84
CA VAL A 52 -3.77 -2.09 -1.95
C VAL A 52 -2.53 -2.90 -2.34
N TRP A 53 -1.36 -2.26 -2.26
CA TRP A 53 -0.06 -2.83 -2.64
C TRP A 53 1.09 -2.32 -1.77
N LEU A 54 2.23 -3.00 -1.87
CA LEU A 54 3.46 -2.62 -1.15
C LEU A 54 4.41 -1.85 -2.06
N VAL A 55 5.07 -0.86 -1.48
CA VAL A 55 6.12 -0.07 -2.14
C VAL A 55 7.34 -0.01 -1.22
N PRO A 56 8.52 -0.49 -1.63
CA PRO A 56 9.76 -0.22 -0.90
C PRO A 56 10.08 1.28 -1.04
N THR A 57 10.43 1.97 0.06
CA THR A 57 10.78 3.40 0.00
C THR A 57 12.19 3.67 -0.53
N GLU A 58 12.91 2.62 -0.93
CA GLU A 58 14.29 2.70 -1.40
C GLU A 58 14.40 3.01 -2.89
N THR A 59 13.53 3.87 -3.40
CA THR A 59 13.64 4.38 -4.76
C THR A 59 13.96 5.87 -4.71
N ALA A 60 15.15 6.17 -4.19
CA ALA A 60 15.85 7.40 -4.50
C ALA A 60 17.14 7.01 -5.25
N GLU A 61 16.98 6.53 -6.48
CA GLU A 61 18.02 6.53 -7.53
C GLU A 61 17.39 5.99 -8.84
N SER A 62 16.59 6.82 -9.50
CA SER A 62 16.63 6.86 -10.96
C SER A 62 17.51 8.03 -11.31
N GLN A 63 18.78 7.68 -11.54
CA GLN A 63 19.79 8.47 -12.21
C GLN A 63 19.29 8.73 -13.63
N ASP A 64 18.80 9.94 -13.91
CA ASP A 64 18.71 10.45 -15.28
C ASP A 64 20.15 10.77 -15.72
N ASP A 65 20.70 9.94 -16.61
CA ASP A 65 21.92 10.22 -17.40
C ASP A 65 21.50 10.50 -18.85
#